data_AF-A0A432FFX7-F1
#
_entry.id   AF-A0A432FFX7-F1
#
_cell.length_a   1.000
_cell.length_b   1.000
_cell.length_c   1.000
_cell.angle_alpha   90.00
_cell.angle_beta   90.00
_cell.angle_gamma   90.00
#
_symmetry.space_group_name_H-M   'P 1'
#
loop_
_entity.id
_entity.type
_entity.pdbx_description
1 polymer ?
#
loop_
_entity_poly.entity_id
_entity_poly.type
_entity_poly.pdbx_seq_one_letter_code
_entity_poly.pdbx_strand_id
1 'polypeptide(L)'
;MAFTKGSLILVDYTSKVKDTGEVFETTIDEEAKKHSFYDPNVKYQPKLVSVGESWVIKGFDEALEKTSVGDKKTIEITSDKGFGERDTGKVRMIPLRKLGEDAEKVSIGDTIEVDNKKGIVRFIGSGRVQMDYNHRFAGKTLLYDINVLKELKTDDEKTSGILKRYFPVKDDKILFKKTGKTLDITIPEEMLRVDGLYAIKHFVQTDVFKFLPTLEKVNFIETHVKQQTKSQEKTTKKKTELKTKTKKAKAH
;
A
#
# COMPACT_ATOMS: atom_id res chain seq x y z
N MET A 1 -13.08 25.26 5.68
CA MET A 1 -13.83 25.25 4.41
C MET A 1 -13.84 23.83 3.92
N ALA A 2 -14.99 23.36 3.45
CA ALA A 2 -15.11 22.01 2.91
C ALA A 2 -14.17 21.80 1.71
N PHE A 3 -13.71 20.58 1.51
CA PHE A 3 -12.82 20.25 0.39
C PHE A 3 -13.55 20.33 -0.95
N THR A 4 -12.82 20.73 -1.98
CA THR A 4 -13.31 20.69 -3.36
C THR A 4 -12.88 19.38 -4.02
N LYS A 5 -13.62 18.96 -5.05
CA LYS A 5 -13.19 17.82 -5.89
C LYS A 5 -11.77 18.02 -6.39
N GLY A 6 -10.92 17.01 -6.22
CA GLY A 6 -9.51 17.04 -6.57
C GLY A 6 -8.57 17.56 -5.48
N SER A 7 -9.09 18.03 -4.33
CA SER A 7 -8.26 18.34 -3.16
C SER A 7 -7.49 17.09 -2.72
N LEU A 8 -6.17 17.22 -2.56
CA LEU A 8 -5.32 16.17 -2.03
C LEU A 8 -5.18 16.35 -0.52
N ILE A 9 -5.56 15.32 0.25
CA ILE A 9 -5.59 15.37 1.71
C ILE A 9 -4.87 14.17 2.32
N LEU A 10 -4.33 14.37 3.51
CA LEU A 10 -3.81 13.32 4.38
C LEU A 10 -4.83 13.02 5.47
N VAL A 11 -5.28 11.77 5.54
CA VAL A 11 -6.31 11.31 6.47
C VAL A 11 -5.79 10.09 7.21
N ASP A 12 -5.86 10.14 8.53
CA ASP A 12 -5.80 8.94 9.35
C ASP A 12 -7.18 8.33 9.50
N TYR A 13 -7.27 7.01 9.51
CA TYR A 13 -8.52 6.33 9.84
C TYR A 13 -8.32 4.95 10.45
N THR A 14 -9.35 4.51 11.17
CA THR A 14 -9.57 3.11 11.53
C THR A 14 -10.94 2.71 11.01
N SER A 15 -11.00 1.58 10.30
CA SER A 15 -12.23 1.05 9.73
C SER A 15 -12.66 -0.24 10.42
N LYS A 16 -13.94 -0.34 10.73
CA LYS A 16 -14.53 -1.47 11.44
C LYS A 16 -15.90 -1.84 10.89
N VAL A 17 -16.28 -3.10 11.02
CA VAL A 17 -17.64 -3.56 10.73
C VAL A 17 -18.57 -3.08 11.85
N LYS A 18 -19.67 -2.40 11.52
CA LYS A 18 -20.59 -1.78 12.49
C LYS A 18 -21.13 -2.81 13.49
N ASP A 19 -21.56 -3.97 13.00
CA ASP A 19 -22.29 -4.95 13.81
C ASP A 19 -21.37 -5.79 14.72
N THR A 20 -20.14 -6.08 14.28
CA THR A 20 -19.21 -6.96 15.00
C THR A 20 -18.12 -6.19 15.74
N GLY A 21 -17.89 -4.93 15.39
CA GLY A 21 -16.73 -4.16 15.85
C GLY A 21 -15.39 -4.65 15.29
N GLU A 22 -15.39 -5.61 14.34
CA GLU A 22 -14.16 -6.13 13.72
C GLU A 22 -13.44 -4.99 13.00
N VAL A 23 -12.30 -4.57 13.54
CA VAL A 23 -11.37 -3.68 12.85
C VAL A 23 -10.65 -4.49 11.78
N PHE A 24 -10.57 -3.95 10.57
CA PHE A 24 -9.94 -4.67 9.44
C PHE A 24 -8.90 -3.84 8.67
N GLU A 25 -8.83 -2.53 8.89
CA GLU A 25 -7.81 -1.66 8.30
C GLU A 25 -7.65 -0.41 9.18
N THR A 26 -6.41 0.04 9.39
CA THR A 26 -6.08 1.31 10.04
C THR A 26 -4.79 1.89 9.47
N THR A 27 -4.67 3.22 9.50
CA THR A 27 -3.41 3.93 9.19
C THR A 27 -2.54 4.18 10.43
N ILE A 28 -3.02 3.82 11.63
CA ILE A 28 -2.38 4.13 12.91
C ILE A 28 -1.63 2.88 13.40
N ASP A 29 -0.31 2.99 13.51
CA ASP A 29 0.59 1.88 13.89
C ASP A 29 0.20 1.22 15.24
N GLU A 30 -0.02 2.05 16.26
CA GLU A 30 -0.39 1.58 17.60
C GLU A 30 -1.77 0.91 17.64
N GLU A 31 -2.68 1.29 16.74
CA GLU A 31 -3.97 0.61 16.61
C GLU A 31 -3.79 -0.72 15.86
N ALA A 32 -3.02 -0.74 14.77
CA ALA A 32 -2.76 -1.93 13.99
C ALA A 32 -2.17 -3.06 14.86
N LYS A 33 -1.20 -2.75 15.72
CA LYS A 33 -0.56 -3.71 16.65
C LYS A 33 -1.53 -4.48 17.56
N LYS A 34 -2.75 -3.97 17.78
CA LYS A 34 -3.78 -4.63 18.59
C LYS A 34 -4.53 -5.72 17.84
N HIS A 35 -4.37 -5.80 16.52
CA HIS A 35 -5.15 -6.67 15.64
C HIS A 35 -4.26 -7.65 14.88
N SER A 36 -4.83 -8.79 14.48
CA SER A 36 -4.10 -9.88 13.82
C SER A 36 -3.60 -9.54 12.41
N PHE A 37 -4.08 -8.45 11.81
CA PHE A 37 -3.65 -8.02 10.48
C PHE A 37 -2.39 -7.15 10.50
N TYR A 38 -1.81 -6.86 11.68
CA TYR A 38 -0.57 -6.09 11.77
C TYR A 38 0.57 -6.76 10.99
N ASP A 39 1.09 -6.03 10.01
CA ASP A 39 2.33 -6.36 9.31
C ASP A 39 3.43 -5.34 9.65
N PRO A 40 4.57 -5.76 10.27
CA PRO A 40 5.69 -4.86 10.58
C PRO A 40 6.42 -4.32 9.33
N ASN A 41 6.19 -4.90 8.15
CA ASN A 41 6.76 -4.41 6.89
C ASN A 41 5.89 -3.32 6.24
N VAL A 42 4.67 -3.10 6.73
CA VAL A 42 3.77 -2.04 6.26
C VAL A 42 4.09 -0.75 7.00
N LYS A 43 4.21 0.35 6.25
CA LYS A 43 4.35 1.70 6.81
C LYS A 43 2.97 2.26 7.13
N TYR A 44 2.58 2.20 8.40
CA TYR A 44 1.36 2.86 8.92
C TYR A 44 1.59 4.36 9.00
N GLN A 45 0.89 5.10 8.13
CA GLN A 45 0.98 6.55 8.04
C GLN A 45 -0.31 7.10 7.44
N PRO A 46 -0.57 8.42 7.57
CA PRO A 46 -1.74 9.05 6.99
C PRO A 46 -1.87 8.76 5.50
N LYS A 47 -3.07 8.33 5.10
CA LYS A 47 -3.33 7.96 3.71
C LYS A 47 -3.55 9.21 2.87
N LEU A 48 -2.87 9.28 1.74
CA LEU A 48 -3.18 10.27 0.71
C LEU A 48 -4.48 9.89 0.00
N VAL A 49 -5.45 10.80 0.04
CA VAL A 49 -6.73 10.68 -0.66
C VAL A 49 -6.94 11.90 -1.55
N SER A 50 -7.45 11.67 -2.75
CA SER A 50 -7.98 12.72 -3.60
C SER A 50 -9.51 12.73 -3.48
N VAL A 51 -10.05 13.83 -2.97
CA VAL A 51 -11.49 13.97 -2.67
C VAL A 51 -12.30 14.00 -3.96
N GLY A 52 -13.31 13.14 -4.07
CA GLY A 52 -14.23 13.06 -5.21
C GLY A 52 -13.62 12.40 -6.46
N GLU A 53 -12.49 11.70 -6.31
CA GLU A 53 -11.75 11.04 -7.40
C GLU A 53 -11.74 9.51 -7.28
N SER A 54 -12.55 8.94 -6.39
CA SER A 54 -12.74 7.48 -6.23
C SER A 54 -11.46 6.73 -5.88
N TRP A 55 -10.55 7.36 -5.14
CA TRP A 55 -9.34 6.73 -4.61
C TRP A 55 -9.60 5.82 -3.42
N VAL A 56 -10.78 5.96 -2.81
CA VAL A 56 -11.30 5.16 -1.71
C VAL A 56 -12.75 4.74 -2.03
N ILE A 57 -13.32 3.86 -1.22
CA ILE A 57 -14.72 3.42 -1.40
C ILE A 57 -15.68 4.62 -1.43
N LYS A 58 -16.73 4.49 -2.25
CA LYS A 58 -17.65 5.59 -2.60
C LYS A 58 -18.16 6.36 -1.38
N GLY A 59 -18.65 5.66 -0.36
CA GLY A 59 -19.19 6.30 0.84
C GLY A 59 -18.15 7.06 1.66
N PHE A 60 -16.89 6.62 1.62
CA PHE A 60 -15.81 7.33 2.28
C PHE A 60 -15.46 8.62 1.51
N ASP A 61 -15.35 8.52 0.19
CA ASP A 61 -15.05 9.67 -0.67
C ASP A 61 -16.11 10.78 -0.56
N GLU A 62 -17.40 10.41 -0.68
CA GLU A 62 -18.54 11.34 -0.51
C GLU A 62 -18.58 12.01 0.87
N ALA A 63 -18.13 11.30 1.91
CA ALA A 63 -18.13 11.82 3.28
C ALA A 63 -16.97 12.79 3.56
N LEU A 64 -15.86 12.64 2.83
CA LEU A 64 -14.69 13.53 2.87
C LEU A 64 -14.97 14.87 2.17
N GLU A 65 -15.86 14.93 1.17
CA GLU A 65 -16.32 16.21 0.60
C GLU A 65 -16.97 17.13 1.66
N LYS A 66 -17.50 16.53 2.73
CA LYS A 66 -18.15 17.22 3.84
C LYS A 66 -17.23 17.35 5.08
N THR A 67 -15.92 17.27 4.90
CA THR A 67 -14.94 17.53 5.98
C THR A 67 -14.10 18.77 5.70
N SER A 68 -13.44 19.23 6.75
CA SER A 68 -12.35 20.20 6.74
C SER A 68 -11.13 19.64 7.46
N VAL A 69 -9.97 20.29 7.26
CA VAL A 69 -8.75 19.99 8.03
C VAL A 69 -9.02 20.14 9.53
N GLY A 70 -8.61 19.16 10.32
CA GLY A 70 -8.81 19.07 11.77
C GLY A 70 -10.03 18.26 12.19
N ASP A 71 -10.92 17.92 11.25
CA ASP A 71 -12.12 17.15 11.58
C ASP A 71 -11.78 15.74 12.06
N LYS A 72 -12.40 15.37 13.19
CA LYS A 72 -12.44 14.00 13.72
C LYS A 72 -13.87 13.54 13.81
N LYS A 73 -14.24 12.51 13.05
CA LYS A 73 -15.61 12.01 13.01
C LYS A 73 -15.67 10.53 12.66
N THR A 74 -16.76 9.89 13.05
CA THR A 74 -17.11 8.55 12.58
C THR A 74 -18.03 8.69 11.37
N ILE A 75 -17.64 8.08 10.25
CA ILE A 75 -18.45 8.00 9.03
C ILE A 75 -19.06 6.60 8.97
N GLU A 76 -20.38 6.54 8.85
CA GLU A 76 -21.09 5.31 8.57
C GLU A 76 -21.27 5.11 7.06
N ILE A 77 -20.89 3.94 6.57
CA ILE A 77 -20.92 3.57 5.16
C ILE A 77 -21.74 2.31 5.00
N THR A 78 -22.91 2.44 4.37
CA THR A 78 -23.78 1.32 4.00
C THR A 78 -23.13 0.43 2.94
N SER A 79 -23.59 -0.81 2.83
CA SER A 79 -23.03 -1.81 1.90
C SER A 79 -23.01 -1.34 0.44
N ASP A 80 -24.07 -0.69 -0.04
CA ASP A 80 -24.16 -0.14 -1.40
C ASP A 80 -23.10 0.94 -1.71
N LYS A 81 -22.62 1.66 -0.68
CA LYS A 81 -21.55 2.66 -0.79
C LYS A 81 -20.18 2.13 -0.35
N GLY A 82 -20.12 0.93 0.20
CA GLY A 82 -18.91 0.25 0.64
C GLY A 82 -18.46 -0.82 -0.36
N PHE A 83 -18.54 -2.07 0.06
CA PHE A 83 -18.10 -3.23 -0.74
C PHE A 83 -19.23 -3.90 -1.53
N GLY A 84 -20.35 -3.21 -1.68
CA GLY A 84 -21.54 -3.69 -2.39
C GLY A 84 -22.44 -4.57 -1.53
N GLU A 85 -23.64 -4.82 -2.05
CA GLU A 85 -24.56 -5.79 -1.48
C GLU A 85 -24.03 -7.22 -1.62
N ARG A 86 -24.42 -8.08 -0.67
CA ARG A 86 -24.09 -9.50 -0.72
C ARG A 86 -24.96 -10.19 -1.78
N ASP A 87 -24.32 -10.78 -2.77
CA ASP A 87 -24.97 -11.49 -3.86
C ASP A 87 -25.11 -12.99 -3.51
N THR A 88 -26.35 -13.46 -3.36
CA THR A 88 -26.64 -14.87 -3.06
C THR A 88 -26.25 -15.79 -4.23
N GLY A 89 -26.24 -15.30 -5.48
CA GLY A 89 -25.79 -16.02 -6.67
C GLY A 89 -24.26 -16.24 -6.74
N LYS A 90 -23.51 -15.51 -5.90
CA LYS A 90 -22.06 -15.72 -5.67
C LYS A 90 -21.77 -16.71 -4.54
N VAL A 91 -22.79 -17.25 -3.88
CA VAL A 91 -22.65 -18.38 -2.96
C VAL A 91 -22.99 -19.66 -3.71
N ARG A 92 -22.00 -20.53 -3.95
CA ARG A 92 -22.14 -21.70 -4.82
C ARG A 92 -21.70 -22.99 -4.16
N MET A 93 -22.43 -24.06 -4.45
CA MET A 93 -22.05 -25.42 -4.08
C MET A 93 -21.18 -26.04 -5.17
N ILE A 94 -19.95 -26.40 -4.82
CA ILE A 94 -19.03 -27.11 -5.72
C ILE A 94 -18.71 -28.52 -5.18
N PRO A 95 -18.36 -29.48 -6.04
CA PRO A 95 -17.86 -30.78 -5.60
C PRO A 95 -16.55 -30.64 -4.81
N LEU A 96 -16.40 -31.35 -3.69
CA LEU A 96 -15.19 -31.30 -2.86
C LEU A 96 -13.92 -31.64 -3.64
N ARG A 97 -14.01 -32.58 -4.60
CA ARG A 97 -12.91 -32.96 -5.51
C ARG A 97 -12.31 -31.78 -6.30
N LYS A 98 -13.03 -30.66 -6.46
CA LYS A 98 -12.48 -29.46 -7.11
C LYS A 98 -11.38 -28.78 -6.30
N LEU A 99 -11.28 -29.08 -5.00
CA LEU A 99 -10.22 -28.54 -4.15
C LEU A 99 -8.88 -29.27 -4.32
N GLY A 100 -8.85 -30.35 -5.10
CA GLY A 100 -7.64 -31.12 -5.37
C GLY A 100 -7.15 -31.91 -4.15
N GLU A 101 -5.85 -32.16 -4.11
CA GLU A 101 -5.19 -32.97 -3.07
C GLU A 101 -5.23 -32.30 -1.69
N ASP A 102 -5.38 -30.98 -1.63
CA ASP A 102 -5.45 -30.22 -0.37
C ASP A 102 -6.86 -30.18 0.24
N ALA A 103 -7.84 -30.85 -0.36
CA ALA A 103 -9.23 -30.84 0.10
C ALA A 103 -9.39 -31.18 1.60
N GLU A 104 -8.56 -32.08 2.12
CA GLU A 104 -8.58 -32.51 3.53
C GLU A 104 -8.02 -31.46 4.50
N LYS A 105 -7.24 -30.51 4.00
CA LYS A 105 -6.63 -29.43 4.80
C LYS A 105 -7.54 -28.20 4.92
N VAL A 106 -8.57 -28.12 4.09
CA VAL A 106 -9.46 -26.95 4.01
C VAL A 106 -10.47 -26.96 5.14
N SER A 107 -10.57 -25.83 5.84
CA SER A 107 -11.50 -25.59 6.94
C SER A 107 -12.55 -24.53 6.59
N ILE A 108 -13.65 -24.51 7.34
CA ILE A 108 -14.64 -23.44 7.24
C ILE A 108 -13.99 -22.12 7.64
N GLY A 109 -14.19 -21.08 6.83
CA GLY A 109 -13.57 -19.76 6.99
C GLY A 109 -12.35 -19.54 6.11
N ASP A 110 -11.75 -20.61 5.58
CA ASP A 110 -10.59 -20.49 4.69
C ASP A 110 -10.94 -19.74 3.41
N THR A 111 -10.00 -18.92 2.95
CA THR A 111 -10.07 -18.30 1.61
C THR A 111 -9.26 -19.14 0.65
N ILE A 112 -9.93 -19.76 -0.31
CA ILE A 112 -9.32 -20.65 -1.31
C ILE A 112 -9.62 -20.16 -2.71
N GLU A 113 -8.76 -20.53 -3.67
CA GLU A 113 -8.93 -20.21 -5.07
C GLU A 113 -9.38 -21.45 -5.86
N VAL A 114 -10.52 -21.35 -6.54
CA VAL A 114 -11.07 -22.42 -7.39
C VAL A 114 -11.45 -21.82 -8.74
N ASP A 115 -11.01 -22.43 -9.84
CA ASP A 115 -11.25 -21.94 -11.20
C ASP A 115 -10.85 -20.44 -11.36
N ASN A 116 -9.68 -20.06 -10.81
CA ASN A 116 -9.16 -18.69 -10.74
C ASN A 116 -10.09 -17.69 -10.02
N LYS A 117 -10.95 -18.18 -9.11
CA LYS A 117 -11.82 -17.35 -8.28
C LYS A 117 -11.56 -17.63 -6.81
N LYS A 118 -11.15 -16.59 -6.09
CA LYS A 118 -11.01 -16.63 -4.63
C LYS A 118 -12.37 -16.53 -3.97
N GLY A 119 -12.63 -17.41 -3.00
CA GLY A 119 -13.84 -17.38 -2.20
C GLY A 119 -13.63 -17.99 -0.83
N ILE A 120 -14.55 -17.70 0.08
CA ILE A 120 -14.52 -18.15 1.47
C ILE A 120 -15.33 -19.44 1.59
N VAL A 121 -14.78 -20.45 2.26
CA VAL A 121 -15.47 -21.70 2.55
C VAL A 121 -16.51 -21.45 3.66
N ARG A 122 -17.78 -21.71 3.36
CA ARG A 122 -18.90 -21.53 4.30
C ARG A 122 -19.37 -22.83 4.94
N PHE A 123 -19.23 -23.93 4.20
CA PHE A 123 -19.69 -25.25 4.64
C PHE A 123 -18.92 -26.34 3.88
N ILE A 124 -18.59 -27.41 4.58
CA ILE A 124 -18.04 -28.64 4.00
C ILE A 124 -18.89 -29.79 4.51
N GLY A 125 -19.42 -30.61 3.60
CA GLY A 125 -20.24 -31.76 3.98
C GLY A 125 -20.77 -32.53 2.80
N SER A 126 -21.04 -33.82 3.00
CA SER A 126 -21.64 -34.70 1.98
C SER A 126 -20.93 -34.67 0.62
N GLY A 127 -19.59 -34.59 0.63
CA GLY A 127 -18.76 -34.51 -0.59
C GLY A 127 -18.87 -33.20 -1.37
N ARG A 128 -19.46 -32.16 -0.78
CA ARG A 128 -19.62 -30.83 -1.39
C ARG A 128 -19.08 -29.73 -0.48
N VAL A 129 -18.75 -28.61 -1.10
CA VAL A 129 -18.25 -27.41 -0.42
C VAL A 129 -19.08 -26.22 -0.87
N GLN A 130 -19.58 -25.44 0.09
CA GLN A 130 -20.20 -24.16 -0.19
C GLN A 130 -19.14 -23.07 -0.19
N MET A 131 -18.96 -22.43 -1.34
CA MET A 131 -18.05 -21.32 -1.52
C MET A 131 -18.80 -20.01 -1.65
N ASP A 132 -18.29 -18.97 -1.00
CA ASP A 132 -18.79 -17.60 -1.07
C ASP A 132 -17.77 -16.70 -1.78
N TYR A 133 -18.10 -16.30 -3.01
CA TYR A 133 -17.26 -15.46 -3.85
C TYR A 133 -17.56 -13.96 -3.72
N ASN A 134 -18.35 -13.56 -2.72
CA ASN A 134 -18.52 -12.14 -2.41
C ASN A 134 -17.24 -11.55 -1.81
N HIS A 135 -17.11 -10.22 -1.89
CA HIS A 135 -16.12 -9.52 -1.07
C HIS A 135 -16.35 -9.85 0.41
N ARG A 136 -15.27 -10.00 1.20
CA ARG A 136 -15.36 -10.36 2.64
C ARG A 136 -16.30 -9.47 3.44
N PHE A 137 -16.40 -8.20 3.05
CA PHE A 137 -17.25 -7.20 3.69
C PHE A 137 -18.52 -6.82 2.89
N ALA A 138 -18.89 -7.58 1.85
CA ALA A 138 -20.14 -7.34 1.13
C ALA A 138 -21.37 -7.53 2.04
N GLY A 139 -22.37 -6.66 1.87
CA GLY A 139 -23.59 -6.63 2.69
C GLY A 139 -23.38 -6.14 4.13
N LYS A 140 -22.19 -5.62 4.47
CA LYS A 140 -21.89 -5.07 5.80
C LYS A 140 -21.94 -3.56 5.78
N THR A 141 -22.44 -2.98 6.86
CA THR A 141 -22.25 -1.56 7.17
C THR A 141 -20.90 -1.36 7.87
N LEU A 142 -20.15 -0.36 7.45
CA LEU A 142 -18.82 -0.05 7.96
C LEU A 142 -18.82 1.28 8.69
N LEU A 143 -17.95 1.40 9.68
CA LEU A 143 -17.65 2.64 10.39
C LEU A 143 -16.20 3.00 10.13
N TYR A 144 -15.96 4.24 9.70
CA TYR A 144 -14.63 4.82 9.51
C TYR A 144 -14.45 5.94 10.53
N ASP A 145 -13.64 5.68 11.55
CA ASP A 145 -13.20 6.70 12.51
C ASP A 145 -12.05 7.46 11.87
N ILE A 146 -12.29 8.71 11.45
CA ILE A 146 -11.32 9.49 10.67
C ILE A 146 -10.73 10.66 11.45
N ASN A 147 -9.53 11.07 11.04
CA ASN A 147 -8.86 12.28 11.47
C ASN A 147 -8.21 12.95 10.26
N VAL A 148 -8.79 14.07 9.79
CA VAL A 148 -8.29 14.80 8.63
C VAL A 148 -7.14 15.70 9.07
N LEU A 149 -5.91 15.36 8.67
CA LEU A 149 -4.73 16.01 9.18
C LEU A 149 -4.33 17.26 8.41
N LYS A 150 -4.34 17.17 7.08
CA LYS A 150 -3.74 18.19 6.21
C LYS A 150 -4.32 18.15 4.81
N GLU A 151 -4.48 19.33 4.21
CA GLU A 151 -4.64 19.50 2.77
C GLU A 151 -3.29 19.87 2.16
N LEU A 152 -2.91 19.19 1.07
CA LEU A 152 -1.68 19.44 0.33
C LEU A 152 -1.93 20.55 -0.69
N LYS A 153 -1.38 21.74 -0.42
CA LYS A 153 -1.68 22.96 -1.18
C LYS A 153 -0.57 23.32 -2.15
N THR A 154 0.68 23.21 -1.71
CA THR A 154 1.83 23.58 -2.55
C THR A 154 2.19 22.45 -3.52
N ASP A 155 2.84 22.81 -4.62
CA ASP A 155 3.31 21.84 -5.61
C ASP A 155 4.28 20.82 -4.99
N ASP A 156 5.14 21.25 -4.07
CA ASP A 156 6.07 20.35 -3.37
C ASP A 156 5.33 19.38 -2.45
N GLU A 157 4.31 19.85 -1.73
CA GLU A 157 3.47 18.99 -0.88
C GLU A 157 2.73 17.96 -1.71
N LYS A 158 2.07 18.38 -2.79
CA LYS A 158 1.33 17.51 -3.70
C LYS A 158 2.25 16.49 -4.37
N THR A 159 3.39 16.93 -4.88
CA THR A 159 4.40 16.07 -5.50
C THR A 159 4.88 15.03 -4.48
N SER A 160 5.31 15.46 -3.29
CA SER A 160 5.76 14.55 -2.24
C SER A 160 4.69 13.51 -1.88
N GLY A 161 3.43 13.94 -1.71
CA GLY A 161 2.30 13.04 -1.45
C GLY A 161 2.11 12.00 -2.56
N ILE A 162 2.03 12.44 -3.82
CA ILE A 162 1.84 11.55 -4.97
C ILE A 162 3.00 10.53 -5.03
N LEU A 163 4.25 10.98 -4.88
CA LEU A 163 5.39 10.07 -4.92
C LEU A 163 5.38 9.05 -3.78
N LYS A 164 5.01 9.45 -2.55
CA LYS A 164 4.86 8.53 -1.41
C LYS A 164 3.80 7.46 -1.62
N ARG A 165 2.76 7.75 -2.42
CA ARG A 165 1.72 6.78 -2.78
C ARG A 165 2.26 5.68 -3.70
N TYR A 166 3.15 6.03 -4.62
CA TYR A 166 3.64 5.12 -5.67
C TYR A 166 4.99 4.48 -5.36
N PHE A 167 5.81 5.12 -4.53
CA PHE A 167 7.14 4.64 -4.13
C PHE A 167 7.11 4.25 -2.65
N PRO A 168 6.91 2.96 -2.33
CA PRO A 168 6.93 2.46 -0.95
C PRO A 168 8.36 2.37 -0.41
N VAL A 169 9.08 3.49 -0.45
CA VAL A 169 10.45 3.64 0.06
C VAL A 169 10.46 4.63 1.23
N LYS A 170 11.60 4.74 1.90
CA LYS A 170 11.77 5.75 2.95
C LYS A 170 11.70 7.16 2.36
N ASP A 171 11.18 8.10 3.14
CA ASP A 171 10.90 9.48 2.69
C ASP A 171 12.15 10.21 2.19
N ASP A 172 13.32 9.92 2.76
CA ASP A 172 14.61 10.49 2.34
C ASP A 172 15.07 10.03 0.95
N LYS A 173 14.47 8.96 0.41
CA LYS A 173 14.75 8.46 -0.94
C LYS A 173 13.84 9.04 -2.00
N ILE A 174 12.81 9.78 -1.60
CA ILE A 174 11.89 10.45 -2.51
C ILE A 174 12.47 11.81 -2.87
N LEU A 175 13.11 11.88 -4.03
CA LEU A 175 13.80 13.08 -4.49
C LEU A 175 13.15 13.61 -5.77
N PHE A 176 12.86 14.90 -5.77
CA PHE A 176 12.35 15.59 -6.94
C PHE A 176 12.82 17.05 -6.96
N LYS A 177 12.84 17.65 -8.14
CA LYS A 177 13.19 19.06 -8.34
C LYS A 177 12.24 19.68 -9.36
N LYS A 178 11.56 20.75 -8.97
CA LYS A 178 10.79 21.59 -9.89
C LYS A 178 11.65 22.74 -10.40
N THR A 179 11.70 22.93 -11.72
CA THR A 179 12.37 24.06 -12.38
C THR A 179 11.44 24.64 -13.44
N GLY A 180 10.88 25.82 -13.16
CA GLY A 180 9.82 26.40 -14.01
C GLY A 180 8.61 25.46 -14.08
N LYS A 181 8.24 25.05 -15.31
CA LYS A 181 7.14 24.11 -15.58
C LYS A 181 7.59 22.65 -15.76
N THR A 182 8.85 22.36 -15.44
CA THR A 182 9.41 21.00 -15.50
C THR A 182 9.58 20.43 -14.09
N LEU A 183 9.17 19.17 -13.91
CA LEU A 183 9.41 18.39 -12.69
C LEU A 183 10.34 17.21 -13.00
N ASP A 184 11.50 17.19 -12.36
CA ASP A 184 12.42 16.06 -12.40
C ASP A 184 12.18 15.17 -11.18
N ILE A 185 11.88 13.89 -11.40
CA ILE A 185 11.66 12.88 -10.36
C ILE A 185 12.79 11.86 -10.43
N THR A 186 13.57 11.74 -9.37
CA THR A 186 14.60 10.70 -9.29
C THR A 186 13.96 9.39 -8.83
N ILE A 187 14.13 8.34 -9.62
CA ILE A 187 13.64 6.99 -9.28
C ILE A 187 14.55 6.41 -8.18
N PRO A 188 14.00 6.03 -7.01
CA PRO A 188 14.78 5.37 -5.96
C PRO A 188 15.43 4.07 -6.47
N GLU A 189 16.62 3.73 -6.00
CA GLU A 189 17.35 2.54 -6.45
C GLU A 189 16.54 1.25 -6.24
N GLU A 190 15.77 1.18 -5.15
CA GLU A 190 14.89 0.04 -4.84
C GLU A 190 13.81 -0.15 -5.90
N MET A 191 13.32 0.93 -6.50
CA MET A 191 12.26 0.91 -7.50
C MET A 191 12.75 0.43 -8.87
N LEU A 192 14.05 0.52 -9.17
CA LEU A 192 14.61 0.15 -10.47
C LEU A 192 14.44 -1.34 -10.82
N ARG A 193 14.20 -2.20 -9.83
CA ARG A 193 13.99 -3.65 -10.00
C ARG A 193 12.54 -4.08 -9.76
N VAL A 194 11.63 -3.14 -9.52
CA VAL A 194 10.22 -3.45 -9.28
C VAL A 194 9.53 -3.76 -10.60
N ASP A 195 8.87 -4.91 -10.66
CA ASP A 195 8.02 -5.28 -11.79
C ASP A 195 6.92 -4.23 -12.00
N GLY A 196 6.73 -3.80 -13.24
CA GLY A 196 5.72 -2.78 -13.56
C GLY A 196 6.15 -1.33 -13.31
N LEU A 197 7.44 -1.04 -13.07
CA LEU A 197 7.94 0.34 -12.91
C LEU A 197 7.48 1.29 -14.02
N TYR A 198 7.39 0.83 -15.27
CA TYR A 198 6.86 1.62 -16.38
C TYR A 198 5.41 2.07 -16.14
N ALA A 199 4.55 1.17 -15.67
CA ALA A 199 3.16 1.50 -15.33
C ALA A 199 3.11 2.46 -14.13
N ILE A 200 3.96 2.25 -13.13
CA ILE A 200 4.07 3.15 -11.97
C ILE A 200 4.44 4.57 -12.43
N LYS A 201 5.45 4.72 -13.31
CA LYS A 201 5.82 6.02 -13.88
C LYS A 201 4.65 6.66 -14.62
N HIS A 202 3.89 5.89 -15.40
CA HIS A 202 2.70 6.40 -16.09
C HIS A 202 1.61 6.90 -15.13
N PHE A 203 1.35 6.18 -14.03
CA PHE A 203 0.40 6.62 -13.01
C PHE A 203 0.87 7.86 -12.26
N VAL A 204 2.16 7.90 -11.87
CA VAL A 204 2.77 9.10 -11.28
C VAL A 204 2.63 10.29 -12.22
N GLN A 205 2.98 10.13 -13.50
CA GLN A 205 2.85 11.17 -14.51
C GLN A 205 1.40 11.67 -14.64
N THR A 206 0.44 10.75 -14.69
CA THR A 206 -0.98 11.07 -14.82
C THR A 206 -1.48 11.89 -13.63
N ASP A 207 -1.16 11.46 -12.40
CA ASP A 207 -1.56 12.16 -11.19
C ASP A 207 -0.84 13.51 -11.05
N VAL A 208 0.46 13.57 -11.36
CA VAL A 208 1.22 14.83 -11.34
C VAL A 208 0.58 15.84 -12.27
N PHE A 209 0.30 15.50 -13.54
CA PHE A 209 -0.32 16.46 -14.46
C PHE A 209 -1.74 16.84 -14.06
N LYS A 210 -2.50 15.92 -13.45
CA LYS A 210 -3.85 16.20 -12.95
C LYS A 210 -3.84 17.19 -11.80
N PHE A 211 -2.98 16.98 -10.80
CA PHE A 211 -3.00 17.75 -9.55
C PHE A 211 -2.05 18.96 -9.55
N LEU A 212 -1.14 19.03 -10.53
CA LEU A 212 -0.22 20.13 -10.80
C LEU A 212 -0.38 20.60 -12.27
N PRO A 213 -1.52 21.21 -12.64
CA PRO A 213 -1.85 21.54 -14.03
C PRO A 213 -0.94 22.58 -14.68
N THR A 214 -0.06 23.23 -13.90
CA THR A 214 0.93 24.19 -14.40
C THR A 214 2.19 23.53 -14.96
N LEU A 215 2.40 22.24 -14.67
CA LEU A 215 3.53 21.48 -15.21
C LEU A 215 3.25 21.09 -16.67
N GLU A 216 4.26 21.29 -17.51
CA GLU A 216 4.24 20.90 -18.93
C GLU A 216 5.11 19.67 -19.18
N LYS A 217 6.05 19.39 -18.26
CA LYS A 217 7.04 18.33 -18.45
C LYS A 217 7.33 17.62 -17.13
N VAL A 218 7.39 16.29 -17.20
CA VAL A 218 7.86 15.43 -16.11
C VAL A 218 8.98 14.55 -16.66
N ASN A 219 10.15 14.57 -16.02
CA ASN A 219 11.25 13.67 -16.33
C ASN A 219 11.42 12.65 -15.20
N PHE A 220 11.67 11.40 -15.58
CA PHE A 220 12.10 10.38 -14.63
C PHE A 220 13.59 10.14 -14.80
N ILE A 221 14.35 10.34 -13.73
CA ILE A 221 15.81 10.19 -13.72
C ILE A 221 16.16 8.87 -13.05
N GLU A 222 16.78 7.97 -13.81
CA GLU A 222 17.32 6.71 -13.30
C GLU A 222 18.84 6.79 -13.25
N THR A 223 19.42 6.40 -12.12
CA THR A 223 20.88 6.42 -11.93
C THR A 223 21.42 5.00 -11.86
N HIS A 224 22.33 4.66 -12.77
CA HIS A 224 23.02 3.38 -12.78
C HIS A 224 24.51 3.58 -12.52
N VAL A 225 24.96 3.16 -11.33
CA VAL A 225 26.37 3.25 -10.94
C VAL A 225 27.05 1.92 -11.23
N LYS A 226 28.20 1.95 -11.91
CA LYS A 226 29.07 0.78 -12.05
C LYS A 226 29.54 0.36 -10.65
N GLN A 227 29.15 -0.82 -10.19
CA GLN A 227 29.71 -1.36 -8.95
C GLN A 227 31.23 -1.41 -9.09
N GLN A 228 31.95 -0.61 -8.31
CA GLN A 228 33.37 -0.82 -8.13
C GLN A 228 33.52 -2.16 -7.41
N THR A 229 34.04 -3.17 -8.11
CA THR A 229 34.67 -4.31 -7.46
C THR A 229 35.64 -3.74 -6.43
N LYS A 230 35.37 -3.96 -5.15
CA LYS A 230 36.37 -3.82 -4.08
C LYS A 230 37.46 -4.86 -4.35
N SER A 231 38.33 -4.58 -5.32
CA SER A 231 39.53 -5.33 -5.62
C SER A 231 40.52 -5.13 -4.48
N GLN A 232 40.61 -6.15 -3.62
CA GLN A 232 41.87 -6.65 -3.06
C GLN A 232 42.91 -5.65 -2.49
N GLU A 233 42.52 -4.61 -1.74
CA GLU A 233 43.51 -3.89 -0.90
C GLU A 233 43.69 -4.48 0.51
N LYS A 234 42.87 -5.46 0.90
CA LYS A 234 43.02 -6.18 2.19
C LYS A 234 44.04 -7.33 2.15
N THR A 235 44.51 -7.75 0.98
CA THR A 235 45.44 -8.89 0.88
C THR A 235 46.92 -8.48 0.98
N THR A 236 47.26 -7.22 0.72
CA THR A 236 48.65 -6.73 0.81
C THR A 236 49.04 -6.38 2.25
N LYS A 237 48.14 -5.79 3.05
CA LYS A 237 48.44 -5.49 4.47
C LYS A 237 48.57 -6.75 5.35
N LYS A 238 47.83 -7.82 5.05
CA LYS A 238 47.92 -9.09 5.81
C LYS A 238 49.19 -9.89 5.49
N LYS A 239 49.78 -9.76 4.29
CA LYS A 239 51.06 -10.41 3.94
C LYS A 239 52.28 -9.67 4.51
N THR A 240 52.21 -8.36 4.72
CA THR A 240 53.30 -7.62 5.35
C THR A 240 53.35 -7.88 6.86
N GLU A 241 52.21 -7.92 7.56
CA GLU A 241 52.19 -8.21 9.01
C GLU A 241 52.61 -9.63 9.38
N LEU A 242 52.31 -10.64 8.55
CA LEU A 242 52.80 -12.00 8.81
C LEU A 242 54.31 -12.12 8.64
N LYS A 243 54.93 -11.42 7.68
CA LYS A 243 56.40 -11.46 7.50
C LYS A 243 57.17 -10.75 8.63
N THR A 244 56.59 -9.72 9.25
CA THR A 244 57.23 -9.03 10.38
C THR A 244 57.15 -9.83 11.68
N LYS A 245 56.08 -10.63 11.89
CA LYS A 245 55.94 -11.49 13.07
C LYS A 245 56.84 -12.73 13.04
N THR A 246 57.12 -13.32 11.87
CA THR A 246 58.02 -14.50 11.81
C THR A 246 59.50 -14.15 11.98
N LYS A 247 59.93 -12.90 11.71
CA LYS A 247 61.32 -12.48 11.95
C LYS A 247 61.64 -12.13 13.40
N LYS A 248 60.64 -11.75 14.22
CA LYS A 248 60.85 -11.45 15.65
C LYS A 248 60.83 -12.68 16.57
N ALA A 249 60.39 -13.85 16.08
CA ALA A 249 60.32 -15.08 16.88
C ALA A 249 61.55 -16.02 16.72
N LYS A 250 62.57 -15.61 15.95
CA LYS A 250 63.83 -16.38 15.75
C LYS A 250 65.08 -15.68 16.33
N ALA A 251 64.90 -14.62 17.11
CA ALA A 251 65.97 -13.90 17.78
C ALA A 251 65.57 -13.70 19.26
N HIS A 252 65.46 -14.80 19.99
CA HIS A 252 65.64 -14.90 21.43
C HIS A 252 65.85 -16.36 21.81
#